data_AF-A0A183U5W9-F1
#
_entry.id   AF-A0A183U5W9-F1
#
_cell.length_a   1.000
_cell.length_b   1.000
_cell.length_c   1.000
_cell.angle_alpha   90.00
_cell.angle_beta   90.00
_cell.angle_gamma   90.00
#
_symmetry.space_group_name_H-M   'P 1'
#
loop_
_entity.id
_entity.type
_entity.pdbx_description
1 polymer ?
#
loop_
_entity_poly.entity_id
_entity_poly.type
_entity_poly.pdbx_seq_one_letter_code
_entity_poly.pdbx_strand_id
1 'polypeptide(L)'
;MRCPLRLVKTHKETREMRCQLTDTEIDWSTYMQQVGCYIQGIRNYSLIEGDTGPVVYPAGHIFVYRLLNGLTDGGKDIRRGQYIFEAFYLLTLVLVFRIYHKSNKMPPFVLLFLCCISYRIHSIFILRLFNDPIAMLLFYAALNFWISHQWLAGCVFYSLAVSVKMNILLFAPAVFFVLLLNNGPAKTAVFLGICAVIQVFIFEISFEFVFFF
;
A
#
# COMPACT_ATOMS: atom_id res chain seq x y z
N MET A 1 23.08 4.85 42.82
CA MET A 1 23.71 4.67 41.49
C MET A 1 22.64 4.21 40.51
N ARG A 2 22.08 5.12 39.70
CA ARG A 2 21.14 4.78 38.62
C ARG A 2 21.92 4.56 37.33
N CYS A 3 21.65 3.44 36.66
CA CYS A 3 22.35 2.94 35.49
C CYS A 3 22.36 3.96 34.32
N PRO A 4 23.51 4.26 33.69
CA PRO A 4 23.63 5.21 32.57
C PRO A 4 23.00 4.72 31.24
N LEU A 5 22.53 3.47 31.17
CA LEU A 5 21.93 2.89 29.96
C LEU A 5 20.57 3.48 29.57
N ARG A 6 19.82 4.09 30.50
CA ARG A 6 18.48 4.64 30.20
C ARG A 6 18.53 5.98 29.46
N LEU A 7 19.53 6.82 29.75
CA LEU A 7 19.70 8.14 29.11
C LEU A 7 20.26 8.05 27.68
N VAL A 8 21.12 7.06 27.41
CA VAL A 8 21.66 6.80 26.07
C VAL A 8 20.58 6.22 25.15
N LYS A 9 19.70 5.36 25.66
CA LYS A 9 18.52 4.89 24.91
C LYS A 9 17.60 6.04 24.53
N THR A 10 17.24 6.92 25.48
CA THR A 10 16.36 8.05 25.17
C THR A 10 16.98 9.02 24.16
N HIS A 11 18.29 9.32 24.22
CA HIS A 11 18.92 10.20 23.23
C HIS A 11 19.00 9.55 21.84
N LYS A 12 19.27 8.23 21.77
CA LYS A 12 19.31 7.49 20.52
C LYS A 12 17.91 7.34 19.92
N GLU A 13 16.92 7.01 20.73
CA GLU A 13 15.50 6.95 20.36
C GLU A 13 14.98 8.35 19.94
N THR A 14 15.39 9.42 20.62
CA THR A 14 15.00 10.81 20.24
C THR A 14 15.66 11.24 18.93
N ARG A 15 16.89 10.78 18.65
CA ARG A 15 17.59 11.08 17.40
C ARG A 15 17.06 10.22 16.24
N GLU A 16 16.75 8.96 16.49
CA GLU A 16 16.07 8.06 15.55
C GLU A 16 14.65 8.55 15.22
N MET A 17 13.90 9.02 16.22
CA MET A 17 12.57 9.61 16.03
C MET A 17 12.63 10.92 15.25
N ARG A 18 13.65 11.76 15.50
CA ARG A 18 13.88 13.00 14.73
C ARG A 18 14.24 12.71 13.27
N CYS A 19 15.13 11.74 13.02
CA CYS A 19 15.45 11.28 11.66
C CYS A 19 14.21 10.71 10.97
N GLN A 20 13.40 9.91 11.67
CA GLN A 20 12.17 9.38 11.11
C GLN A 20 11.17 10.47 10.74
N LEU A 21 10.99 11.52 11.56
CA LEU A 21 10.12 12.65 11.25
C LEU A 21 10.58 13.43 10.01
N THR A 22 11.90 13.66 9.87
CA THR A 22 12.46 14.26 8.65
C THR A 22 12.29 13.36 7.43
N ASP A 23 12.45 12.04 7.58
CA ASP A 23 12.24 11.08 6.49
C ASP A 23 10.75 10.99 6.09
N THR A 24 9.81 11.13 7.05
CA THR A 24 8.36 11.23 6.78
C THR A 24 8.05 12.38 5.83
N GLU A 25 8.63 13.53 6.14
CA GLU A 25 8.38 14.78 5.42
C GLU A 25 8.91 14.67 4.00
N ILE A 26 10.08 14.07 3.81
CA ILE A 26 10.72 13.88 2.51
C ILE A 26 9.85 13.02 1.58
N ASP A 27 9.44 11.82 1.98
CA ASP A 27 8.67 10.94 1.08
C ASP A 27 7.24 11.46 0.82
N TRP A 28 6.56 11.94 1.87
CA TRP A 28 5.23 12.53 1.73
C TRP A 28 5.24 13.76 0.83
N SER A 29 6.21 14.67 1.03
CA SER A 29 6.33 15.87 0.20
C SER A 29 6.60 15.53 -1.27
N THR A 30 7.50 14.58 -1.56
CA THR A 30 7.72 14.10 -2.94
C THR A 30 6.41 13.57 -3.54
N TYR A 31 5.63 12.75 -2.82
CA TYR A 31 4.36 12.24 -3.36
C TYR A 31 3.36 13.37 -3.62
N MET A 32 3.30 14.38 -2.75
CA MET A 32 2.44 15.56 -2.97
C MET A 32 2.89 16.39 -4.16
N GLN A 33 4.19 16.53 -4.41
CA GLN A 33 4.75 17.21 -5.59
C GLN A 33 4.42 16.47 -6.88
N GLN A 34 4.64 15.15 -6.91
CA GLN A 34 4.31 14.29 -8.06
C GLN A 34 2.81 14.37 -8.41
N VAL A 35 1.96 14.35 -7.39
CA VAL A 35 0.51 14.55 -7.54
C VAL A 35 0.20 15.98 -8.02
N GLY A 36 0.95 16.98 -7.56
CA GLY A 36 0.86 18.36 -8.02
C GLY A 36 1.09 18.48 -9.52
N CYS A 37 2.14 17.85 -10.06
CA CYS A 37 2.40 17.76 -11.51
C CYS A 37 1.19 17.18 -12.26
N TYR A 38 0.61 16.09 -11.72
CA TYR A 38 -0.58 15.46 -12.31
C TYR A 38 -1.82 16.38 -12.25
N ILE A 39 -2.05 17.09 -11.14
CA ILE A 39 -3.16 18.05 -11.00
C ILE A 39 -3.01 19.23 -11.99
N GLN A 40 -1.77 19.66 -12.26
CA GLN A 40 -1.45 20.71 -13.24
C GLN A 40 -1.67 20.28 -14.71
N GLY A 41 -2.03 19.02 -14.96
CA GLY A 41 -2.31 18.51 -16.30
C GLY A 41 -1.14 17.80 -16.96
N ILE A 42 -0.03 17.58 -16.26
CA ILE A 42 1.09 16.78 -16.78
C ILE A 42 0.63 15.32 -16.86
N ARG A 43 0.70 14.74 -18.07
CA ARG A 43 0.35 13.35 -18.37
C ARG A 43 1.53 12.54 -18.89
N ASN A 44 2.69 13.16 -19.15
CA ASN A 44 3.87 12.39 -19.49
C ASN A 44 4.54 11.90 -18.20
N TYR A 45 4.55 10.57 -17.98
CA TYR A 45 5.05 9.96 -16.74
C TYR A 45 6.52 10.27 -16.47
N SER A 46 7.33 10.32 -17.52
CA SER A 46 8.76 10.64 -17.44
C SER A 46 9.04 12.08 -16.99
N LEU A 47 8.01 12.94 -16.96
CA LEU A 47 8.12 14.33 -16.50
C LEU A 47 7.51 14.53 -15.10
N ILE A 48 6.96 13.48 -14.48
CA ILE A 48 6.43 13.55 -13.12
C ILE A 48 7.56 13.23 -12.14
N GLU A 49 8.10 14.28 -11.52
CA GLU A 49 9.21 14.18 -10.58
C GLU A 49 8.90 14.97 -9.30
N GLY A 50 9.57 14.62 -8.20
CA GLY A 50 9.62 15.41 -6.97
C GLY A 50 11.05 15.51 -6.46
N ASP A 51 11.23 16.06 -5.26
CA ASP A 51 12.56 16.35 -4.69
C ASP A 51 13.46 15.11 -4.54
N THR A 52 12.88 13.91 -4.44
CA THR A 52 13.63 12.64 -4.39
C THR A 52 13.74 11.91 -5.73
N GLY A 53 13.27 12.51 -6.83
CA GLY A 53 13.41 12.01 -8.19
C GLY A 53 12.09 11.67 -8.90
N PRO A 54 12.16 10.97 -10.05
CA PRO A 54 11.01 10.63 -10.86
C PRO A 54 10.08 9.63 -10.17
N VAL A 55 8.82 9.63 -10.58
CA VAL A 55 7.84 8.66 -10.09
C VAL A 55 8.19 7.24 -10.59
N VAL A 56 8.34 6.32 -9.64
CA VAL A 56 8.71 4.91 -9.92
C VAL A 56 7.56 3.93 -9.72
N TYR A 57 6.44 4.39 -9.17
CA TYR A 57 5.24 3.58 -8.93
C TYR A 57 4.38 3.51 -10.19
N PRO A 58 3.35 2.66 -10.29
CA PRO A 58 2.38 2.73 -11.39
C PRO A 58 1.29 3.76 -11.10
N ALA A 59 0.42 4.00 -12.09
CA ALA A 59 -0.54 5.10 -12.06
C ALA A 59 -1.55 5.06 -10.88
N GLY A 60 -1.84 3.88 -10.33
CA GLY A 60 -2.71 3.73 -9.16
C GLY A 60 -2.15 4.48 -7.93
N HIS A 61 -0.83 4.61 -7.81
CA HIS A 61 -0.19 5.43 -6.78
C HIS A 61 -0.65 6.90 -6.88
N ILE A 62 -0.59 7.49 -8.08
CA ILE A 62 -0.99 8.88 -8.31
C ILE A 62 -2.46 9.10 -7.94
N PHE A 63 -3.35 8.17 -8.27
CA PHE A 63 -4.77 8.30 -7.90
C PHE A 63 -5.01 8.23 -6.39
N VAL A 64 -4.36 7.30 -5.71
CA VAL A 64 -4.45 7.17 -4.25
C VAL A 64 -3.95 8.45 -3.59
N TYR A 65 -2.78 8.95 -3.98
CA TYR A 65 -2.20 10.13 -3.36
C TYR A 65 -2.88 11.43 -3.80
N ARG A 66 -3.54 11.47 -4.96
CA ARG A 66 -4.46 12.56 -5.33
C ARG A 66 -5.67 12.63 -4.40
N LEU A 67 -6.26 11.49 -4.04
CA LEU A 67 -7.34 11.46 -3.06
C LEU A 67 -6.84 11.95 -1.69
N LEU A 68 -5.68 11.46 -1.25
CA LEU A 68 -5.07 11.88 0.01
C LEU A 68 -4.73 13.37 0.02
N ASN A 69 -4.23 13.91 -1.10
CA ASN A 69 -3.95 15.34 -1.27
C ASN A 69 -5.22 16.18 -1.03
N GLY A 70 -6.35 15.79 -1.62
CA GLY A 70 -7.63 16.45 -1.41
C GLY A 70 -8.15 16.37 0.04
N LEU A 71 -7.86 15.28 0.75
CA LEU A 71 -8.28 15.09 2.15
C LEU A 71 -7.37 15.79 3.18
N THR A 72 -6.17 16.22 2.78
CA THR A 72 -5.12 16.76 3.67
C THR A 72 -4.80 18.23 3.37
N ASP A 73 -5.78 18.98 2.85
CA ASP A 73 -5.64 20.40 2.46
C ASP A 73 -4.45 20.62 1.50
N GLY A 74 -4.36 19.77 0.46
CA GLY A 74 -3.29 19.80 -0.52
C GLY A 74 -1.98 19.18 -0.04
N GLY A 75 -2.03 18.29 0.96
CA GLY A 75 -0.84 17.64 1.53
C GLY A 75 -0.19 18.39 2.69
N LYS A 76 -0.73 19.54 3.10
CA LYS A 76 -0.15 20.38 4.16
C LYS A 76 -0.47 19.89 5.57
N ASP A 77 -1.64 19.26 5.75
CA ASP A 77 -2.03 18.72 7.05
C ASP A 77 -1.52 17.27 7.22
N ILE A 78 -0.24 17.15 7.61
CA ILE A 78 0.41 15.86 7.85
C ILE A 78 -0.28 15.10 8.98
N ARG A 79 -0.82 15.79 10.00
CA ARG A 79 -1.50 15.13 11.13
C ARG A 79 -2.77 14.43 10.67
N ARG A 80 -3.57 15.06 9.81
CA ARG A 80 -4.71 14.39 9.16
C ARG A 80 -4.26 13.18 8.35
N GLY A 81 -3.16 13.31 7.59
CA GLY A 81 -2.54 12.19 6.88
C GLY A 81 -2.20 11.02 7.82
N GLN A 82 -1.57 11.31 8.96
CA GLN A 82 -1.21 10.30 9.97
C GLN A 82 -2.44 9.57 10.52
N TYR A 83 -3.55 10.27 10.80
CA TYR A 83 -4.79 9.62 11.24
C TYR A 83 -5.40 8.72 10.15
N ILE A 84 -5.33 9.13 8.87
CA ILE A 84 -5.79 8.30 7.76
C ILE A 84 -4.94 7.03 7.65
N PHE A 85 -3.62 7.16 7.77
CA PHE A 85 -2.71 6.02 7.74
C PHE A 85 -2.84 5.11 8.97
N GLU A 86 -3.15 5.67 10.14
CA GLU A 86 -3.51 4.90 11.32
C GLU A 86 -4.80 4.07 11.08
N ALA A 87 -5.81 4.64 10.42
CA ALA A 87 -6.99 3.89 10.03
C ALA A 87 -6.66 2.75 9.04
N PHE A 88 -5.78 2.99 8.07
CA PHE A 88 -5.30 1.93 7.16
C PHE A 88 -4.55 0.81 7.90
N TYR A 89 -3.76 1.17 8.92
CA TYR A 89 -3.10 0.21 9.79
C TYR A 89 -4.11 -0.69 10.52
N LEU A 90 -5.10 -0.08 11.18
CA LEU A 90 -6.13 -0.82 11.91
C LEU A 90 -6.94 -1.72 10.98
N LEU A 91 -7.30 -1.24 9.80
CA LEU A 91 -8.01 -2.03 8.79
C LEU A 91 -7.15 -3.22 8.31
N THR A 92 -5.86 -3.00 8.07
CA THR A 92 -4.92 -4.07 7.70
C THR A 92 -4.86 -5.12 8.79
N LEU A 93 -4.78 -4.71 10.05
CA LEU A 93 -4.76 -5.62 11.19
C LEU A 93 -6.04 -6.47 11.26
N VAL A 94 -7.20 -5.86 11.08
CA VAL A 94 -8.50 -6.57 11.03
C VAL A 94 -8.52 -7.60 9.89
N LEU A 95 -8.04 -7.23 8.70
CA LEU A 95 -7.98 -8.15 7.56
C LEU A 95 -7.04 -9.33 7.82
N VAL A 96 -5.88 -9.08 8.43
CA VAL A 96 -4.93 -10.13 8.82
C VAL A 96 -5.53 -11.05 9.88
N PHE A 97 -6.20 -10.50 10.90
CA PHE A 97 -6.88 -11.27 11.93
C PHE A 97 -7.98 -12.16 11.37
N ARG A 98 -8.75 -11.65 10.40
CA ARG A 98 -9.78 -12.44 9.71
C ARG A 98 -9.16 -13.63 8.96
N ILE A 99 -8.01 -13.45 8.30
CA ILE A 99 -7.28 -14.54 7.64
C ILE A 99 -6.88 -15.62 8.65
N TYR A 100 -6.27 -15.23 9.77
CA TYR A 100 -5.88 -16.17 10.83
C TYR A 100 -7.08 -16.91 11.42
N HIS A 101 -8.17 -16.20 11.70
CA HIS A 101 -9.41 -16.81 12.19
C HIS A 101 -9.96 -17.85 11.20
N LYS A 102 -10.02 -17.52 9.91
CA LYS A 102 -10.47 -18.46 8.86
C LYS A 102 -9.54 -19.67 8.71
N SER A 103 -8.26 -19.53 9.04
CA SER A 103 -7.29 -20.63 8.96
C SER A 103 -7.54 -21.70 10.03
N ASN A 104 -8.16 -21.38 11.18
CA ASN A 104 -8.40 -22.30 12.30
C ASN A 104 -7.15 -23.06 12.82
N LYS A 105 -5.93 -22.65 12.43
CA LYS A 105 -4.67 -23.30 12.82
C LYS A 105 -3.98 -22.65 14.01
N MET A 106 -4.42 -21.47 14.45
CA MET A 106 -3.72 -20.65 15.44
C MET A 106 -4.63 -20.33 16.63
N PRO A 107 -4.18 -20.52 17.89
CA PRO A 107 -4.96 -20.15 19.05
C PRO A 107 -5.04 -18.61 19.23
N PRO A 108 -6.15 -18.05 19.76
CA PRO A 108 -6.40 -16.60 19.77
C PRO A 108 -5.35 -15.75 20.48
N PHE A 109 -4.62 -16.30 21.45
CA PHE A 109 -3.58 -15.58 22.18
C PHE A 109 -2.39 -15.16 21.29
N VAL A 110 -2.14 -15.86 20.17
CA VAL A 110 -1.06 -15.52 19.22
C VAL A 110 -1.34 -14.19 18.52
N LEU A 111 -2.61 -13.84 18.30
CA LEU A 111 -3.03 -12.56 17.72
C LEU A 111 -2.65 -11.38 18.61
N LEU A 112 -2.68 -11.59 19.93
CA LEU A 112 -2.33 -10.58 20.93
C LEU A 112 -0.81 -10.31 20.91
N PHE A 113 0.01 -11.35 20.78
CA PHE A 113 1.45 -11.20 20.59
C PHE A 113 1.81 -10.54 19.25
N LEU A 114 1.09 -10.85 18.17
CA LEU A 114 1.26 -10.20 16.86
C LEU A 114 1.01 -8.68 16.93
N CYS A 115 0.01 -8.23 17.68
CA CYS A 115 -0.20 -6.81 17.94
C CYS A 115 0.97 -6.17 18.70
N CYS A 116 1.41 -6.80 19.78
CA CYS A 116 2.42 -6.22 20.68
C CYS A 116 3.84 -6.20 20.08
N ILE A 117 4.15 -7.09 19.13
CA ILE A 117 5.47 -7.17 18.46
C ILE A 117 5.61 -6.17 17.29
N SER A 118 4.53 -5.54 16.87
CA SER A 118 4.46 -4.77 15.62
C SER A 118 5.04 -3.34 15.69
N TYR A 119 5.98 -3.02 16.59
CA TYR A 119 6.53 -1.65 16.73
C TYR A 119 7.08 -1.07 15.42
N ARG A 120 7.76 -1.90 14.61
CA ARG A 120 8.29 -1.50 13.30
C ARG A 120 7.18 -1.21 12.29
N ILE A 121 6.10 -2.01 12.30
CA ILE A 121 4.98 -1.85 11.35
C ILE A 121 4.16 -0.61 11.72
N HIS A 122 3.89 -0.41 13.01
CA HIS A 122 3.21 0.77 13.53
C HIS A 122 3.95 2.06 13.16
N SER A 123 5.27 2.07 13.35
CA SER A 123 6.13 3.19 12.94
C SER A 123 6.11 3.42 11.42
N ILE A 124 6.12 2.38 10.59
CA ILE A 124 6.06 2.54 9.12
C ILE A 124 4.72 3.15 8.66
N PHE A 125 3.59 2.69 9.20
CA PHE A 125 2.29 3.21 8.81
C PHE A 125 2.11 4.67 9.24
N ILE A 126 2.40 4.98 10.50
CA ILE A 126 2.08 6.30 11.07
C ILE A 126 3.15 7.34 10.75
N LEU A 127 4.44 6.97 10.79
CA LEU A 127 5.54 7.93 10.68
C LEU A 127 6.16 7.99 9.30
N ARG A 128 5.69 7.29 8.28
CA ARG A 128 6.31 7.41 6.94
C ARG A 128 5.33 7.67 5.81
N LEU A 129 4.03 7.47 6.08
CA LEU A 129 2.95 7.67 5.10
C LEU A 129 3.31 7.05 3.73
N PHE A 130 3.86 5.83 3.77
CA PHE A 130 4.39 5.17 2.58
C PHE A 130 3.31 4.55 1.70
N ASN A 131 3.62 4.41 0.41
CA ASN A 131 2.75 3.71 -0.54
C ASN A 131 2.55 2.22 -0.21
N ASP A 132 3.57 1.57 0.39
CA ASP A 132 3.62 0.14 0.68
C ASP A 132 2.48 -0.35 1.58
N PRO A 133 2.20 0.30 2.73
CA PRO A 133 0.98 0.10 3.52
C PRO A 133 -0.30 -0.05 2.72
N ILE A 134 -0.55 0.88 1.78
CA ILE A 134 -1.81 0.93 1.01
C ILE A 134 -1.86 -0.24 0.04
N ALA A 135 -0.74 -0.51 -0.63
CA ALA A 135 -0.63 -1.63 -1.56
C ALA A 135 -0.87 -2.98 -0.84
N MET A 136 -0.28 -3.16 0.34
CA MET A 136 -0.47 -4.37 1.15
C MET A 136 -1.88 -4.48 1.73
N LEU A 137 -2.51 -3.37 2.12
CA LEU A 137 -3.90 -3.35 2.57
C LEU A 137 -4.84 -3.91 1.48
N LEU A 138 -4.70 -3.43 0.24
CA LEU A 138 -5.49 -3.93 -0.90
C LEU A 138 -5.22 -5.41 -1.18
N PHE A 139 -3.96 -5.84 -1.06
CA PHE A 139 -3.60 -7.25 -1.22
C PHE A 139 -4.23 -8.15 -0.13
N TYR A 140 -4.20 -7.74 1.14
CA TYR A 140 -4.86 -8.49 2.21
C TYR A 140 -6.39 -8.51 2.07
N ALA A 141 -6.99 -7.46 1.49
CA ALA A 141 -8.40 -7.48 1.10
C ALA A 141 -8.66 -8.53 0.03
N ALA A 142 -7.84 -8.59 -1.03
CA ALA A 142 -7.92 -9.60 -2.07
C ALA A 142 -7.83 -11.04 -1.51
N LEU A 143 -6.88 -11.28 -0.61
CA LEU A 143 -6.73 -12.57 0.09
C LEU A 143 -7.99 -12.97 0.87
N ASN A 144 -8.60 -12.03 1.58
CA ASN A 144 -9.84 -12.29 2.33
C ASN A 144 -11.00 -12.71 1.41
N PHE A 145 -11.10 -12.11 0.21
CA PHE A 145 -12.08 -12.51 -0.78
C PHE A 145 -11.81 -13.90 -1.35
N TRP A 146 -10.56 -14.24 -1.67
CA TRP A 146 -10.19 -15.59 -2.12
C TRP A 146 -10.49 -16.66 -1.07
N ILE A 147 -10.18 -16.41 0.20
CA ILE A 147 -10.50 -17.31 1.33
C ILE A 147 -12.03 -17.47 1.54
N SER A 148 -12.81 -16.50 1.08
CA SER A 148 -14.27 -16.51 1.13
C SER A 148 -14.90 -17.02 -0.17
N HIS A 149 -14.11 -17.63 -1.07
CA HIS A 149 -14.53 -18.12 -2.39
C HIS A 149 -15.11 -17.05 -3.34
N GLN A 150 -14.86 -15.76 -3.06
CA GLN A 150 -15.24 -14.65 -3.93
C GLN A 150 -14.08 -14.31 -4.89
N TRP A 151 -13.89 -15.16 -5.88
CA TRP A 151 -12.70 -15.13 -6.76
C TRP A 151 -12.58 -13.84 -7.57
N LEU A 152 -13.69 -13.37 -8.17
CA LEU A 152 -13.71 -12.16 -8.99
C LEU A 152 -13.33 -10.92 -8.17
N ALA A 153 -13.94 -10.73 -6.99
CA ALA A 153 -13.64 -9.61 -6.11
C ALA A 153 -12.15 -9.64 -5.70
N GLY A 154 -11.62 -10.82 -5.36
CA GLY A 154 -10.19 -10.97 -5.05
C GLY A 154 -9.29 -10.54 -6.22
N CYS A 155 -9.62 -10.93 -7.45
CA CYS A 155 -8.87 -10.52 -8.64
C CYS A 155 -8.94 -9.01 -8.90
N VAL A 156 -10.10 -8.37 -8.70
CA VAL A 156 -10.26 -6.91 -8.81
C VAL A 156 -9.36 -6.20 -7.79
N PHE A 157 -9.45 -6.55 -6.51
CA PHE A 157 -8.61 -5.95 -5.46
C PHE A 157 -7.12 -6.23 -5.66
N TYR A 158 -6.75 -7.41 -6.16
CA TYR A 158 -5.37 -7.74 -6.51
C TYR A 158 -4.85 -6.84 -7.64
N SER A 159 -5.66 -6.62 -8.67
CA SER A 159 -5.31 -5.73 -9.78
C SER A 159 -5.13 -4.29 -9.30
N LEU A 160 -6.02 -3.78 -8.45
CA LEU A 160 -5.86 -2.47 -7.80
C LEU A 160 -4.56 -2.40 -7.00
N ALA A 161 -4.23 -3.45 -6.24
CA ALA A 161 -3.00 -3.50 -5.44
C ALA A 161 -1.73 -3.43 -6.33
N VAL A 162 -1.70 -4.18 -7.44
CA VAL A 162 -0.61 -4.13 -8.43
C VAL A 162 -0.46 -2.73 -9.05
N SER A 163 -1.58 -2.04 -9.31
CA SER A 163 -1.56 -0.68 -9.85
C SER A 163 -0.99 0.37 -8.89
N VAL A 164 -0.97 0.07 -7.58
CA VAL A 164 -0.40 0.95 -6.56
C VAL A 164 1.10 0.67 -6.38
N LYS A 165 1.52 -0.60 -6.37
CA LYS A 165 2.93 -0.99 -6.27
C LYS A 165 3.23 -2.28 -7.04
N MET A 166 4.21 -2.20 -7.95
CA MET A 166 4.58 -3.33 -8.82
C MET A 166 5.09 -4.55 -8.07
N ASN A 167 5.66 -4.40 -6.86
CA ASN A 167 6.18 -5.51 -6.07
C ASN A 167 5.11 -6.58 -5.75
N ILE A 168 3.83 -6.23 -5.81
CA ILE A 168 2.73 -7.19 -5.60
C ILE A 168 2.62 -8.21 -6.74
N LEU A 169 3.21 -7.92 -7.91
CA LEU A 169 3.36 -8.88 -8.99
C LEU A 169 4.15 -10.14 -8.55
N LEU A 170 5.01 -10.03 -7.54
CA LEU A 170 5.74 -11.18 -7.00
C LEU A 170 4.80 -12.26 -6.42
N PHE A 171 3.56 -11.90 -6.06
CA PHE A 171 2.54 -12.87 -5.63
C PHE A 171 1.82 -13.54 -6.80
N ALA A 172 2.00 -13.07 -8.05
CA ALA A 172 1.26 -13.56 -9.21
C ALA A 172 1.41 -15.07 -9.46
N PRO A 173 2.61 -15.69 -9.33
CA PRO A 173 2.74 -17.14 -9.53
C PRO A 173 1.90 -17.93 -8.52
N ALA A 174 1.90 -17.53 -7.25
CA ALA A 174 1.11 -18.18 -6.21
C ALA A 174 -0.40 -18.01 -6.46
N VAL A 175 -0.83 -16.80 -6.83
CA VAL A 175 -2.24 -16.50 -7.16
C VAL A 175 -2.70 -17.31 -8.38
N PHE A 176 -1.86 -17.42 -9.41
CA PHE A 176 -2.15 -18.21 -10.60
C PHE A 176 -2.43 -19.68 -10.25
N PHE A 177 -1.55 -20.33 -9.49
CA PHE A 177 -1.75 -21.71 -9.08
C PHE A 177 -3.02 -21.88 -8.21
N VAL A 178 -3.28 -20.95 -7.28
CA VAL A 178 -4.49 -20.98 -6.45
C VAL A 178 -5.75 -20.89 -7.31
N LEU A 179 -5.79 -19.97 -8.29
CA LEU A 179 -6.94 -19.84 -9.20
C LEU A 179 -7.12 -21.08 -10.07
N LEU A 180 -6.02 -21.59 -10.64
CA LEU A 180 -6.03 -22.76 -11.52
C LEU A 180 -6.56 -24.01 -10.80
N LEU A 181 -6.05 -24.28 -9.59
CA LEU A 181 -6.41 -25.48 -8.81
C LEU A 181 -7.86 -25.43 -8.29
N ASN A 182 -8.39 -24.24 -7.98
CA ASN A 182 -9.73 -24.11 -7.41
C ASN A 182 -10.84 -23.90 -8.46
N ASN A 183 -10.55 -23.20 -9.56
CA ASN A 183 -11.58 -22.79 -10.53
C ASN A 183 -11.44 -23.48 -11.90
N GLY A 184 -10.34 -24.19 -12.13
CA GLY A 184 -10.00 -24.78 -13.43
C GLY A 184 -9.47 -23.76 -14.44
N PRO A 185 -8.94 -24.23 -15.57
CA PRO A 185 -8.22 -23.40 -16.54
C PRO A 185 -9.12 -22.36 -17.22
N ALA A 186 -10.34 -22.73 -17.61
CA ALA A 186 -11.25 -21.85 -18.34
C ALA A 186 -11.65 -20.60 -17.54
N LYS A 187 -12.06 -20.77 -16.27
CA LYS A 187 -12.42 -19.64 -15.41
C LYS A 187 -11.20 -18.81 -15.02
N THR A 188 -10.05 -19.46 -14.83
CA THR A 188 -8.79 -18.76 -14.54
C THR A 188 -8.40 -17.82 -15.69
N ALA A 189 -8.56 -18.26 -16.95
CA ALA A 189 -8.32 -17.40 -18.11
C ALA A 189 -9.23 -16.16 -18.10
N VAL A 190 -10.51 -16.31 -17.74
CA VAL A 190 -11.44 -15.17 -17.60
C VAL A 190 -10.98 -14.21 -16.50
N PHE A 191 -10.60 -14.72 -15.32
CA PHE A 191 -10.14 -13.87 -14.22
C PHE A 191 -8.85 -13.11 -14.56
N LEU A 192 -7.90 -13.76 -15.25
CA LEU A 192 -6.69 -13.11 -15.74
C LEU A 192 -7.01 -12.05 -16.80
N GLY A 193 -7.96 -12.33 -17.70
CA GLY A 193 -8.48 -11.36 -18.66
C GLY A 193 -9.05 -10.12 -17.98
N ILE A 194 -9.84 -10.30 -16.92
CA ILE A 194 -10.40 -9.19 -16.14
C ILE A 194 -9.29 -8.39 -15.45
N CYS A 195 -8.29 -9.05 -14.86
CA CYS A 195 -7.13 -8.36 -14.29
C CYS A 195 -6.43 -7.50 -15.35
N ALA A 196 -6.19 -8.05 -16.55
CA ALA A 196 -5.56 -7.34 -17.65
C ALA A 196 -6.39 -6.14 -18.12
N VAL A 197 -7.71 -6.29 -18.28
CA VAL A 197 -8.63 -5.18 -18.63
C VAL A 197 -8.56 -4.07 -17.59
N ILE A 198 -8.56 -4.40 -16.30
CA ILE A 198 -8.44 -3.40 -15.23
C ILE A 198 -7.09 -2.66 -15.31
N GLN A 199 -5.98 -3.37 -15.57
CA GLN A 199 -4.68 -2.72 -15.72
C GLN A 199 -4.64 -1.77 -16.93
N VAL A 200 -5.16 -2.20 -18.07
CA VAL A 200 -5.26 -1.37 -19.28
C VAL A 200 -6.13 -0.15 -19.02
N PHE A 201 -7.29 -0.33 -18.39
CA PHE A 201 -8.22 0.75 -18.10
C PHE A 201 -7.63 1.78 -17.12
N ILE A 202 -6.95 1.33 -16.07
CA ILE A 202 -6.25 2.25 -15.14
C ILE A 202 -5.15 3.00 -15.87
N PHE A 203 -4.38 2.31 -16.72
CA PHE A 203 -3.34 2.93 -17.52
C PHE A 203 -3.90 3.99 -18.49
N GLU A 204 -4.97 3.64 -19.21
CA GLU A 204 -5.63 4.49 -20.22
C GLU A 204 -6.31 5.73 -19.60
N ILE A 205 -7.01 5.59 -18.47
CA ILE A 205 -7.59 6.76 -17.77
C ILE A 205 -6.50 7.69 -17.28
N SER A 206 -5.38 7.13 -16.83
CA SER A 206 -4.29 7.93 -16.29
C SER A 206 -3.64 8.77 -17.37
N PHE A 207 -3.52 8.20 -18.57
CA PHE A 207 -2.76 8.77 -19.67
C PHE A 207 -3.50 8.49 -20.98
N GLU A 208 -4.07 9.53 -21.58
CA GLU A 208 -4.41 9.50 -23.01
C GLU A 208 -3.16 9.07 -23.77
N PHE A 209 -3.12 7.79 -24.18
CA PHE A 209 -2.21 7.22 -25.16
C PHE A 209 -0.76 7.75 -25.14
N VAL A 210 0.07 7.24 -24.22
CA VAL A 210 1.53 7.20 -24.45
C VAL A 210 1.97 5.74 -24.48
N PHE A 211 1.60 5.09 -25.57
CA PHE A 211 2.36 3.99 -26.15
C PHE A 211 2.63 4.38 -27.60
N PHE A 212 3.77 5.04 -27.83
CA PHE A 212 4.44 4.95 -29.12
C PHE A 212 5.94 5.18 -28.90
N PHE A 213 6.67 4.04 -28.93
CA PHE A 213 8.12 3.84 -28.88
C PHE A 213 8.88 4.19 -27.60
#